data_AF-A0A6N4A6J0-F1
#
_entry.id   AF-A0A6N4A6J0-F1
#
_cell.length_a   1.000
_cell.length_b   1.000
_cell.length_c   1.000
_cell.angle_alpha   90.00
_cell.angle_beta   90.00
_cell.angle_gamma   90.00
#
_symmetry.space_group_name_H-M   'P 1'
#
loop_
_entity.id
_entity.type
_entity.pdbx_description
1 polymer ?
#
loop_
_entity_poly.entity_id
_entity_poly.type
_entity_poly.pdbx_seq_one_letter_code
_entity_poly.pdbx_strand_id
1 'polypeptide(L)'
;MSRYIKSLSSKKKTTSSSSSSSSTAASSSSSTEAFSAADYRSDITYDSLARNPDQYKGQKVVYTGEVVQVLEGDDETDLRVAINGDYDDIVYVAFDPSIMNGSHILENDKIQFYGKSKGDYTYKATSGTKITVPLVIAKKINDQGTAPDDYGE
;
A
#
# COMPACT_ATOMS: atom_id res chain seq x y z
N MET A 1 43.00 -1.95 -21.23
CA MET A 1 42.35 -3.24 -20.95
C MET A 1 42.33 -3.45 -19.44
N SER A 2 41.13 -3.65 -18.88
CA SER A 2 40.86 -3.66 -17.44
C SER A 2 41.29 -4.96 -16.74
N ARG A 3 42.11 -4.77 -15.69
CA ARG A 3 42.24 -5.43 -14.38
C ARG A 3 41.91 -6.92 -14.17
N TYR A 4 42.88 -7.58 -13.53
CA TYR A 4 42.81 -8.89 -12.86
C TYR A 4 42.91 -8.71 -11.33
N ILE A 5 42.66 -9.81 -10.58
CA ILE A 5 42.81 -10.07 -9.13
C ILE A 5 41.47 -9.96 -8.34
N LYS A 6 40.79 -11.03 -7.87
CA LYS A 6 41.08 -12.34 -7.24
C LYS A 6 41.10 -12.29 -5.69
N SER A 7 40.19 -13.07 -5.10
CA SER A 7 40.32 -13.88 -3.85
C SER A 7 39.90 -13.33 -2.47
N LEU A 8 38.82 -13.94 -1.95
CA LEU A 8 38.65 -14.73 -0.70
C LEU A 8 39.65 -14.57 0.46
N SER A 9 39.15 -14.47 1.72
CA SER A 9 39.34 -15.49 2.79
C SER A 9 38.72 -15.10 4.15
N SER A 10 38.40 -16.13 4.95
CA SER A 10 37.64 -16.26 6.20
C SER A 10 38.29 -15.77 7.52
N LYS A 11 37.51 -15.60 8.62
CA LYS A 11 37.50 -16.45 9.87
C LYS A 11 37.01 -15.76 11.18
N LYS A 12 35.89 -16.27 11.75
CA LYS A 12 35.52 -16.60 13.18
C LYS A 12 35.97 -15.73 14.39
N LYS A 13 35.01 -15.35 15.28
CA LYS A 13 34.81 -15.80 16.70
C LYS A 13 34.44 -14.69 17.76
N THR A 14 33.27 -14.89 18.40
CA THR A 14 32.83 -14.59 19.81
C THR A 14 32.51 -13.18 20.38
N THR A 15 31.43 -13.20 21.20
CA THR A 15 31.10 -12.47 22.46
C THR A 15 30.42 -11.09 22.43
N SER A 16 29.08 -11.15 22.65
CA SER A 16 28.22 -10.38 23.57
C SER A 16 28.25 -8.84 23.65
N SER A 17 27.02 -8.31 23.49
CA SER A 17 26.43 -7.06 24.00
C SER A 17 26.48 -5.79 23.14
N SER A 18 25.34 -5.09 23.16
CA SER A 18 25.04 -3.72 22.70
C SER A 18 24.98 -3.39 21.20
N SER A 19 23.80 -2.89 20.79
CA SER A 19 23.56 -1.79 19.84
C SER A 19 24.36 -1.74 18.53
N SER A 20 23.68 -1.97 17.40
CA SER A 20 23.94 -1.32 16.10
C SER A 20 22.99 -1.93 15.07
N SER A 21 22.07 -1.15 14.48
CA SER A 21 22.28 -0.48 13.20
C SER A 21 23.08 -1.35 12.20
N SER A 22 22.36 -2.02 11.31
CA SER A 22 22.92 -2.39 10.01
C SER A 22 21.84 -2.27 8.96
N SER A 23 21.83 -1.09 8.35
CA SER A 23 21.31 -0.81 7.02
C SER A 23 21.70 -1.94 6.06
N THR A 24 20.70 -2.73 5.67
CA THR A 24 20.75 -3.40 4.37
C THR A 24 20.02 -2.48 3.41
N ALA A 25 20.81 -1.64 2.75
CA ALA A 25 20.41 -0.91 1.56
C ALA A 25 20.01 -1.96 0.51
N ALA A 26 18.74 -2.34 0.51
CA ALA A 26 18.14 -3.03 -0.62
C ALA A 26 17.99 -1.98 -1.72
N SER A 27 18.93 -2.03 -2.66
CA SER A 27 18.90 -1.33 -3.94
C SER A 27 17.54 -1.57 -4.61
N SER A 28 16.60 -0.65 -4.41
CA SER A 28 15.37 -0.57 -5.18
C SER A 28 15.76 -0.03 -6.54
N SER A 29 16.17 -0.94 -7.41
CA SER A 29 16.21 -0.73 -8.85
C SER A 29 14.78 -0.37 -9.27
N SER A 30 14.48 0.92 -9.27
CA SER A 30 13.22 1.48 -9.77
C SER A 30 13.24 1.32 -11.28
N SER A 31 12.94 0.11 -11.74
CA SER A 31 12.38 -0.06 -13.07
C SER A 31 11.01 0.59 -13.01
N THR A 32 10.92 1.82 -13.48
CA THR A 32 9.65 2.52 -13.69
C THR A 32 8.88 1.76 -14.77
N GLU A 33 8.22 0.67 -14.37
CA GLU A 33 7.23 -0.02 -15.18
C GLU A 33 6.16 1.02 -15.55
N ALA A 34 5.94 1.24 -16.85
CA ALA A 34 4.96 2.20 -17.32
C ALA A 34 3.58 1.81 -16.80
N PHE A 35 2.90 2.72 -16.12
CA PHE A 35 1.56 2.48 -15.60
C PHE A 35 0.59 2.17 -16.75
N SER A 36 -0.02 0.99 -16.72
CA SER A 36 -1.07 0.58 -17.66
C SER A 36 -2.31 0.18 -16.88
N ALA A 37 -3.37 0.98 -16.98
CA ALA A 37 -4.64 0.70 -16.29
C ALA A 37 -5.24 -0.65 -16.68
N ALA A 38 -4.99 -1.13 -17.91
CA ALA A 38 -5.44 -2.43 -18.41
C ALA A 38 -4.84 -3.64 -17.65
N ASP A 39 -3.74 -3.46 -16.91
CA ASP A 39 -3.15 -4.52 -16.09
C ASP A 39 -3.91 -4.76 -14.77
N TYR A 40 -4.81 -3.84 -14.41
CA TYR A 40 -5.52 -3.86 -13.14
C TYR A 40 -6.91 -4.47 -13.33
N ARG A 41 -7.23 -5.41 -12.46
CA ARG A 41 -8.48 -6.16 -12.49
C ARG A 41 -9.56 -5.45 -11.70
N SER A 42 -10.67 -5.15 -12.35
CA SER A 42 -11.91 -4.64 -11.73
C SER A 42 -12.91 -5.74 -11.39
N ASP A 43 -12.65 -6.98 -11.83
CA ASP A 43 -13.53 -8.13 -11.59
C ASP A 43 -13.35 -8.77 -10.21
N ILE A 44 -12.27 -8.43 -9.50
CA ILE A 44 -12.02 -8.89 -8.13
C ILE A 44 -12.79 -7.97 -7.19
N THR A 45 -13.80 -8.49 -6.51
CA THR A 45 -14.62 -7.70 -5.56
C THR A 45 -13.92 -7.50 -4.20
N TYR A 46 -14.40 -6.53 -3.41
CA TYR A 46 -13.96 -6.37 -2.02
C TYR A 46 -14.12 -7.67 -1.22
N ASP A 47 -15.30 -8.28 -1.28
CA ASP A 47 -15.62 -9.51 -0.54
C ASP A 47 -14.67 -10.66 -0.91
N SER A 48 -14.22 -10.74 -2.17
CA SER A 48 -13.19 -11.69 -2.59
C SER A 48 -11.83 -11.43 -1.91
N LEU A 49 -11.41 -10.17 -1.80
CA LEU A 49 -10.19 -9.80 -1.08
C LEU A 49 -10.32 -10.04 0.42
N ALA A 50 -11.44 -9.65 1.03
CA ALA A 50 -11.66 -9.76 2.47
C ALA A 50 -11.83 -11.20 2.94
N ARG A 51 -12.50 -12.06 2.15
CA ARG A 51 -12.69 -13.47 2.50
C ARG A 51 -11.51 -14.36 2.14
N ASN A 52 -10.80 -14.04 1.05
CA ASN A 52 -9.70 -14.87 0.54
C ASN A 52 -8.41 -14.06 0.25
N PRO A 53 -7.87 -13.33 1.24
CA PRO A 53 -6.78 -12.38 1.07
C PRO A 53 -5.51 -13.01 0.50
N ASP A 54 -5.18 -14.23 0.91
CA ASP A 54 -4.01 -14.96 0.41
C ASP A 54 -4.12 -15.37 -1.06
N GLN A 55 -5.33 -15.66 -1.56
CA GLN A 55 -5.53 -16.06 -2.96
C GLN A 55 -5.33 -14.90 -3.93
N TYR A 56 -5.66 -13.69 -3.49
CA TYR A 56 -5.55 -12.47 -4.29
C TYR A 56 -4.28 -11.67 -4.00
N LYS A 57 -3.44 -12.17 -3.08
CA LYS A 57 -2.16 -11.56 -2.76
C LYS A 57 -1.30 -11.46 -4.01
N GLY A 58 -0.84 -10.23 -4.28
CA GLY A 58 -0.02 -9.89 -5.40
C GLY A 58 -0.77 -9.62 -6.71
N GLN A 59 -2.10 -9.74 -6.74
CA GLN A 59 -2.88 -9.37 -7.91
C GLN A 59 -3.03 -7.84 -8.00
N LYS A 60 -2.97 -7.32 -9.23
CA LYS A 60 -3.21 -5.90 -9.55
C LYS A 60 -4.72 -5.66 -9.57
N VAL A 61 -5.22 -4.76 -8.74
CA VAL A 61 -6.63 -4.47 -8.52
C VAL A 61 -6.92 -2.98 -8.71
N VAL A 62 -8.13 -2.67 -9.17
CA VAL A 62 -8.64 -1.30 -9.24
C VAL A 62 -9.96 -1.21 -8.48
N TYR A 63 -10.07 -0.20 -7.61
CA TYR A 63 -11.29 0.08 -6.88
C TYR A 63 -11.59 1.57 -6.87
N THR A 64 -12.85 1.90 -6.64
CA THR A 64 -13.32 3.24 -6.35
C THR A 64 -13.95 3.23 -4.97
N GLY A 65 -13.67 4.25 -4.17
CA GLY A 65 -14.20 4.35 -2.82
C GLY A 65 -14.02 5.74 -2.24
N GLU A 66 -14.53 5.91 -1.04
CA GLU A 66 -14.47 7.14 -0.27
C GLU A 66 -13.40 7.03 0.82
N VAL A 67 -12.61 8.07 1.00
CA VAL A 67 -11.57 8.13 2.02
C VAL A 67 -12.19 8.44 3.38
N VAL A 68 -12.24 7.44 4.25
CA VAL A 68 -12.78 7.56 5.61
C VAL A 68 -11.77 8.19 6.57
N GLN A 69 -10.48 7.92 6.34
CA GLN A 69 -9.42 8.42 7.20
C GLN A 69 -8.11 8.52 6.44
N VAL A 70 -7.37 9.60 6.67
CA VAL A 70 -6.01 9.80 6.15
C VAL A 70 -5.01 9.73 7.31
N LEU A 71 -3.97 8.94 7.15
CA LEU A 71 -2.81 8.91 8.03
C LEU A 71 -1.56 9.25 7.20
N GLU A 72 -1.19 10.52 7.20
CA GLU A 72 0.02 10.99 6.53
C GLU A 72 1.26 10.63 7.34
N GLY A 73 2.24 10.01 6.68
CA GLY A 73 3.59 9.79 7.18
C GLY A 73 4.62 10.42 6.24
N ASP A 74 5.87 10.52 6.70
CA ASP A 74 6.96 11.12 5.93
C ASP A 74 7.31 10.32 4.66
N ASP A 75 7.29 8.98 4.75
CA ASP A 75 7.68 8.07 3.67
C ASP A 75 6.49 7.43 2.94
N GLU A 76 5.35 7.30 3.61
CA GLU A 76 4.15 6.61 3.10
C GLU A 76 2.91 7.30 3.68
N THR A 77 1.87 7.41 2.86
CA THR A 77 0.53 7.83 3.29
C THR A 77 -0.40 6.63 3.28
N ASP A 78 -1.08 6.44 4.40
CA ASP A 78 -2.06 5.39 4.60
C ASP A 78 -3.47 5.97 4.56
N LEU A 79 -4.37 5.28 3.86
CA LEU A 79 -5.78 5.64 3.75
C LEU A 79 -6.64 4.46 4.22
N ARG A 80 -7.72 4.77 4.92
CA ARG A 80 -8.85 3.85 5.09
C ARG A 80 -9.91 4.24 4.09
N VAL A 81 -10.21 3.34 3.15
CA VAL A 81 -11.11 3.63 2.04
C VAL A 81 -12.33 2.71 2.12
N ALA A 82 -13.52 3.29 2.16
CA ALA A 82 -14.80 2.59 2.06
C ALA A 82 -15.08 2.29 0.58
N ILE A 83 -15.06 1.01 0.20
CA ILE A 83 -15.27 0.61 -1.19
C ILE A 83 -16.74 0.78 -1.54
N ASN A 84 -17.03 1.38 -2.70
CA ASN A 84 -18.39 1.69 -3.15
C ASN A 84 -19.24 2.54 -2.18
N GLY A 85 -18.63 3.21 -1.19
CA GLY A 85 -19.34 4.00 -0.18
C GLY A 85 -19.84 3.18 1.03
N ASP A 86 -19.60 1.88 1.04
CA ASP A 86 -19.98 1.02 2.15
C ASP A 86 -18.94 1.14 3.28
N TYR A 87 -19.28 1.86 4.36
CA TYR A 87 -18.37 2.08 5.50
C TYR A 87 -18.02 0.80 6.27
N ASP A 88 -18.75 -0.30 6.03
CA ASP A 88 -18.42 -1.63 6.52
C ASP A 88 -17.30 -2.30 5.69
N ASP A 89 -17.18 -1.93 4.39
CA ASP A 89 -16.24 -2.50 3.44
C ASP A 89 -14.96 -1.65 3.32
N ILE A 90 -14.16 -1.69 4.39
CA ILE A 90 -12.92 -0.91 4.46
C ILE A 90 -11.73 -1.67 3.84
N VAL A 91 -11.03 -1.00 2.94
CA VAL A 91 -9.69 -1.39 2.45
C VAL A 91 -8.65 -0.42 3.01
N TYR A 92 -7.54 -0.97 3.48
CA TYR A 92 -6.36 -0.20 3.84
C TYR A 92 -5.53 0.03 2.58
N VAL A 93 -5.30 1.28 2.22
CA VAL A 93 -4.57 1.67 1.01
C VAL A 93 -3.32 2.44 1.42
N ALA A 94 -2.15 1.91 1.11
CA ALA A 94 -0.88 2.57 1.38
C ALA A 94 -0.22 3.01 0.07
N PHE A 95 0.36 4.21 0.04
CA PHE A 95 1.00 4.75 -1.16
C PHE A 95 2.14 5.73 -0.85
N ASP A 96 3.07 5.83 -1.80
CA ASP A 96 4.17 6.80 -1.73
C ASP A 96 3.66 8.21 -2.06
N PRO A 97 3.78 9.21 -1.17
CA PRO A 97 3.20 10.54 -1.40
C PRO A 97 3.69 11.20 -2.70
N SER A 98 4.85 10.80 -3.23
CA SER A 98 5.36 11.28 -4.52
C SER A 98 4.42 11.01 -5.70
N ILE A 99 3.56 9.99 -5.64
CA ILE A 99 2.61 9.69 -6.74
C ILE A 99 1.52 10.76 -6.89
N MET A 100 1.33 11.62 -5.86
CA MET A 100 0.36 12.73 -5.87
C MET A 100 0.92 14.04 -6.41
N ASN A 101 2.21 14.10 -6.76
CA ASN A 101 2.85 15.29 -7.33
C ASN A 101 2.62 16.58 -6.48
N GLY A 102 2.61 16.45 -5.16
CA GLY A 102 2.38 17.55 -4.22
C GLY A 102 0.93 17.88 -3.90
N SER A 103 -0.03 17.09 -4.43
CA SER A 103 -1.44 17.15 -3.97
C SER A 103 -1.64 16.25 -2.75
N HIS A 104 -2.62 16.58 -1.92
CA HIS A 104 -3.01 15.79 -0.76
C HIS A 104 -4.41 15.22 -0.98
N ILE A 105 -4.63 14.01 -0.50
CA ILE A 105 -5.96 13.38 -0.45
C ILE A 105 -6.58 13.74 0.90
N LEU A 106 -7.83 14.18 0.90
CA LEU A 106 -8.56 14.56 2.11
C LEU A 106 -9.54 13.46 2.52
N GLU A 107 -9.99 13.55 3.77
CA GLU A 107 -11.12 12.75 4.24
C GLU A 107 -12.39 13.16 3.49
N ASN A 108 -13.25 12.18 3.21
CA ASN A 108 -14.45 12.25 2.38
C ASN A 108 -14.16 12.47 0.88
N ASP A 109 -12.91 12.37 0.41
CA ASP A 109 -12.65 12.39 -1.02
C ASP A 109 -13.00 11.07 -1.68
N LYS A 110 -13.60 11.14 -2.87
CA LYS A 110 -13.82 9.99 -3.73
C LYS A 110 -12.57 9.74 -4.55
N ILE A 111 -11.96 8.57 -4.36
CA ILE A 111 -10.75 8.20 -5.06
C ILE A 111 -10.95 6.93 -5.88
N GLN A 112 -10.24 6.87 -7.01
CA GLN A 112 -10.03 5.62 -7.75
C GLN A 112 -8.55 5.24 -7.65
N PHE A 113 -8.26 4.09 -7.05
CA PHE A 113 -6.90 3.66 -6.82
C PHE A 113 -6.59 2.35 -7.55
N TYR A 114 -5.38 2.30 -8.09
CA TYR A 114 -4.81 1.19 -8.83
C TYR A 114 -3.63 0.66 -8.04
N GLY A 115 -3.74 -0.56 -7.53
CA GLY A 115 -2.74 -1.09 -6.62
C GLY A 115 -2.57 -2.59 -6.68
N LYS A 116 -1.67 -3.08 -5.84
CA LYS A 116 -1.40 -4.50 -5.68
C LYS A 116 -1.86 -4.96 -4.30
N SER A 117 -2.73 -5.96 -4.26
CA SER A 117 -3.16 -6.56 -3.00
C SER A 117 -1.98 -7.22 -2.27
N LYS A 118 -1.90 -7.05 -0.95
CA LYS A 118 -0.88 -7.66 -0.08
C LYS A 118 -1.44 -8.70 0.89
N GLY A 119 -2.73 -8.98 0.81
CA GLY A 119 -3.47 -9.81 1.76
C GLY A 119 -4.02 -8.96 2.90
N ASP A 120 -4.12 -9.53 4.10
CA ASP A 120 -4.64 -8.83 5.27
C ASP A 120 -3.62 -7.93 5.94
N TYR A 121 -4.13 -6.85 6.53
CA TYR A 121 -3.43 -5.99 7.43
C TYR A 121 -4.24 -5.78 8.70
N THR A 122 -3.58 -5.93 9.85
CA THR A 122 -4.22 -5.77 11.15
C THR A 122 -3.62 -4.58 11.87
N TYR A 123 -4.44 -3.58 12.17
CA TYR A 123 -4.06 -2.42 12.97
C TYR A 123 -4.88 -2.35 14.25
N LYS A 124 -4.38 -1.58 15.21
CA LYS A 124 -5.06 -1.34 16.48
C LYS A 124 -5.80 -0.01 16.38
N ALA A 125 -7.13 -0.05 16.47
CA ALA A 125 -7.95 1.15 16.54
C ALA A 125 -7.69 1.92 17.84
N THR A 126 -8.07 3.19 17.88
CA THR A 126 -7.98 4.05 19.07
C THR A 126 -8.77 3.47 20.26
N SER A 127 -9.87 2.76 20.00
CA SER A 127 -10.66 2.02 21.01
C SER A 127 -9.92 0.83 21.64
N GLY A 128 -8.75 0.45 21.10
CA GLY A 128 -7.96 -0.68 21.58
C GLY A 128 -8.24 -2.01 20.86
N THR A 129 -9.32 -2.08 20.09
CA THR A 129 -9.69 -3.24 19.27
C THR A 129 -8.73 -3.41 18.09
N LYS A 130 -8.39 -4.65 17.78
CA LYS A 130 -7.65 -4.99 16.55
C LYS A 130 -8.64 -5.15 15.41
N ILE A 131 -8.41 -4.44 14.31
CA ILE A 131 -9.22 -4.50 13.09
C ILE A 131 -8.34 -5.10 12.00
N THR A 132 -8.87 -6.11 11.31
CA THR A 132 -8.22 -6.78 10.18
C THR A 132 -8.99 -6.45 8.90
N VAL A 133 -8.29 -5.90 7.92
CA VAL A 133 -8.84 -5.46 6.63
C VAL A 133 -7.87 -5.81 5.50
N PRO A 134 -8.33 -5.91 4.24
CA PRO A 134 -7.45 -6.07 3.09
C PRO A 134 -6.50 -4.88 2.94
N LEU A 135 -5.26 -5.15 2.54
CA LEU A 135 -4.24 -4.15 2.23
C LEU A 135 -3.96 -4.10 0.73
N VAL A 136 -3.96 -2.89 0.18
CA VAL A 136 -3.57 -2.61 -1.20
C VAL A 136 -2.48 -1.54 -1.21
N ILE A 137 -1.36 -1.83 -1.88
CA ILE A 137 -0.34 -0.80 -2.14
C ILE A 137 -0.68 -0.12 -3.46
N ALA A 138 -1.09 1.14 -3.41
CA ALA A 138 -1.47 1.87 -4.60
C ALA A 138 -0.24 2.35 -5.37
N LYS A 139 -0.25 2.12 -6.68
CA LYS A 139 0.77 2.62 -7.61
C LYS A 139 0.32 3.93 -8.27
N LYS A 140 -0.99 4.13 -8.40
CA LYS A 140 -1.60 5.35 -8.89
C LYS A 140 -2.93 5.55 -8.18
N ILE A 141 -3.21 6.79 -7.78
CA ILE A 141 -4.53 7.21 -7.31
C ILE A 141 -4.97 8.38 -8.20
N ASN A 142 -6.25 8.36 -8.53
CA ASN A 142 -6.95 9.48 -9.14
C ASN A 142 -7.98 9.98 -8.14
N ASP A 143 -7.65 11.11 -7.52
CA ASP A 143 -8.58 11.85 -6.66
C ASP A 143 -9.63 12.57 -7.52
N GLN A 144 -10.90 12.39 -7.17
CA GLN A 144 -12.05 13.01 -7.85
C GLN A 144 -12.64 14.17 -7.03
N GLY A 145 -11.98 14.55 -5.93
CA GLY A 145 -12.43 15.55 -4.96
C GLY A 145 -13.49 14.99 -4.02
N THR A 146 -14.18 15.90 -3.33
CA THR A 146 -15.17 15.55 -2.30
C THR A 146 -16.23 14.60 -2.87
N ALA A 147 -16.40 13.45 -2.21
CA ALA A 147 -17.46 12.51 -2.50
C ALA A 147 -18.80 13.24 -2.36
N PRO A 148 -19.74 13.08 -3.31
CA PRO A 148 -21.05 13.69 -3.18
C PRO A 148 -21.71 13.19 -1.89
N ASP A 149 -22.35 14.10 -1.14
CA ASP A 149 -23.10 13.78 0.07
C ASP A 149 -24.31 12.85 -0.20
N ASP A 150 -24.61 12.63 -1.48
CA ASP A 150 -25.73 11.89 -2.05
C ASP A 150 -25.28 10.49 -2.50
N TYR A 151 -24.97 9.60 -1.55
CA TYR A 151 -25.20 8.17 -1.78
C TYR A 151 -26.71 7.95 -1.61
N GLY A 152 -27.45 8.24 -2.69
CA GLY A 152 -28.90 8.38 -2.71
C GLY A 152 -29.70 7.47 -1.76
N GLU A 153 -30.63 8.11 -1.05
CA GLU A 153 -31.75 7.50 -0.32
C GLU A 153 -32.53 6.46 -1.15
#